data_AF-A0AAU5LYA5-F1
#
_entry.id   AF-A0AAU5LYA5-F1
#
_cell.length_a   1.000
_cell.length_b   1.000
_cell.length_c   1.000
_cell.angle_alpha   90.00
_cell.angle_beta   90.00
_cell.angle_gamma   90.00
#
_symmetry.space_group_name_H-M   'P 1'
#
loop_
_entity.id
_entity.type
_entity.pdbx_description
1 polymer ?
#
loop_
_entity_poly.entity_id
_entity_poly.type
_entity_poly.pdbx_seq_one_letter_code
_entity_poly.pdbx_strand_id
1 'polypeptide(L)'
;MRVCGDGIYGTRPFRVFGEGASSVIIDGFTEDRVRWTPSDFRFTRRDNTVYAFQLAWPSDGRAVIRSLADHEAVTGVRLLGHGPVPFEQAHGILVVRLPEVRPVDVANCLALDLRDLREG
;
A
#
# COMPACT_ATOMS: atom_id res chain seq x y z
N MET A 1 12.39 -31.83 15.43
CA MET A 1 11.65 -31.63 14.16
C MET A 1 10.17 -31.87 14.39
N ARG A 2 9.44 -30.88 14.94
CA ARG A 2 7.97 -30.90 15.05
C ARG A 2 7.43 -29.56 15.56
N VAL A 3 6.32 -29.12 14.94
CA VAL A 3 5.26 -28.26 15.49
C VAL A 3 5.60 -26.79 15.75
N CYS A 4 5.45 -26.00 14.69
CA CYS A 4 4.69 -24.75 14.70
C CYS A 4 3.78 -24.78 13.46
N GLY A 5 2.94 -25.81 13.40
CA GLY A 5 1.84 -25.91 12.45
C GLY A 5 0.73 -24.91 12.83
N ASP A 6 -0.16 -24.63 11.89
CA ASP A 6 -1.45 -23.96 12.10
C ASP A 6 -1.49 -22.45 12.39
N GLY A 7 -0.36 -21.77 12.58
CA GLY A 7 -0.36 -20.34 12.97
C GLY A 7 -0.38 -19.29 11.85
N ILE A 8 -0.11 -19.61 10.57
CA ILE A 8 0.01 -18.60 9.49
C ILE A 8 -0.61 -19.08 8.16
N TYR A 9 -1.65 -19.92 8.21
CA TYR A 9 -2.44 -20.27 7.03
C TYR A 9 -3.47 -19.16 6.76
N GLY A 10 -3.16 -18.21 5.88
CA GLY A 10 -4.18 -17.40 5.20
C GLY A 10 -3.89 -15.93 4.93
N THR A 11 -2.93 -15.29 5.61
CA THR A 11 -2.55 -13.90 5.31
C THR A 11 -1.06 -13.69 5.54
N ARG A 12 -0.33 -13.32 4.48
CA ARG A 12 1.09 -12.96 4.56
C ARG A 12 1.20 -11.46 4.84
N PRO A 13 2.01 -11.02 5.82
CA PRO A 13 2.43 -9.62 5.90
C PRO A 13 3.01 -9.20 4.54
N PHE A 14 2.62 -8.04 4.03
CA PHE A 14 3.29 -7.48 2.85
C PHE A 14 4.77 -7.28 3.20
N ARG A 15 5.69 -7.54 2.25
CA ARG A 15 7.15 -7.57 2.52
C ARG A 15 7.67 -6.26 3.12
N VAL A 16 6.96 -5.16 2.89
CA VAL A 16 7.21 -3.85 3.46
C VAL A 16 6.02 -3.45 4.34
N PHE A 17 6.27 -3.20 5.63
CA PHE A 17 5.24 -2.82 6.61
C PHE A 17 4.63 -1.43 6.33
N GLY A 18 5.39 -0.57 5.65
CA GLY A 18 4.93 0.71 5.13
C GLY A 18 6.02 1.42 4.33
N GLU A 19 5.61 2.31 3.43
CA GLU A 19 6.50 3.28 2.80
C GLU A 19 6.35 4.61 3.49
N GLY A 20 7.37 5.46 3.42
CA GLY A 20 7.39 6.76 4.09
C GLY A 20 8.56 6.88 5.06
N ALA A 21 9.09 8.10 5.19
CA ALA A 21 10.21 8.40 6.09
C ALA A 21 9.79 8.52 7.56
N SER A 22 8.55 8.15 7.90
CA SER A 22 8.07 8.08 9.29
C SER A 22 8.67 6.87 9.98
N SER A 23 9.99 6.88 10.12
CA SER A 23 10.71 6.12 11.12
C SER A 23 10.19 6.60 12.47
N VAL A 24 9.53 5.72 13.20
CA VAL A 24 9.21 5.95 14.61
C VAL A 24 10.55 6.21 15.30
N ILE A 25 10.86 7.48 15.59
CA ILE A 25 11.86 7.81 16.59
C ILE A 25 11.18 7.46 17.91
N ILE A 26 11.44 6.24 18.42
CA ILE A 26 11.07 5.88 19.79
C ILE A 26 12.08 6.60 20.69
N ASP A 27 11.78 7.85 21.04
CA ASP A 27 12.43 8.55 22.14
C ASP A 27 11.34 9.09 23.07
N GLY A 28 11.09 8.33 24.14
CA GLY A 28 10.20 8.73 25.22
C GLY A 28 8.71 8.74 24.87
N PHE A 29 7.90 8.51 25.90
CA PHE A 29 6.44 8.66 25.89
C PHE A 29 6.04 10.12 25.59
N THR A 30 6.04 10.53 24.32
CA THR A 30 5.47 11.79 23.89
C THR A 30 4.57 11.54 22.69
N GLU A 31 3.25 11.68 22.88
CA GLU A 31 2.25 11.77 21.81
C GLU A 31 2.45 13.06 21.00
N ASP A 32 3.60 13.23 20.35
CA ASP A 32 3.76 14.29 19.37
C ASP A 32 3.26 13.75 18.02
N ARG A 33 2.08 14.21 17.64
CA ARG A 33 1.33 13.88 16.42
C ARG A 33 2.28 13.63 15.24
N VAL A 34 2.52 12.35 14.95
CA VAL A 34 3.30 11.93 13.77
C VAL A 34 2.73 12.64 12.55
N ARG A 35 3.51 13.54 11.94
CA ARG A 35 3.14 14.21 10.69
C ARG A 35 3.28 13.19 9.56
N TRP A 36 2.20 12.45 9.31
CA TRP A 36 2.10 11.55 8.18
C TRP A 36 2.27 12.32 6.87
N THR A 37 3.19 11.87 6.04
CA THR A 37 3.42 12.38 4.69
C THR A 37 2.53 11.61 3.70
N PRO A 38 2.26 12.14 2.50
CA PRO A 38 1.55 11.40 1.45
C PRO A 38 2.29 10.13 0.99
N SER A 39 3.57 10.00 1.35
CA SER A 39 4.38 8.80 1.13
C SER A 39 4.11 7.72 2.18
N ASP A 40 3.36 8.01 3.24
CA ASP A 40 3.03 7.07 4.30
C ASP A 40 1.86 6.17 3.90
N PHE A 41 2.21 4.93 3.53
CA PHE A 41 1.25 3.87 3.22
C PHE A 41 1.36 2.74 4.23
N ARG A 42 0.21 2.22 4.67
CA ARG A 42 0.13 0.91 5.32
C ARG A 42 -0.43 -0.11 4.34
N PHE A 43 0.22 -1.26 4.25
CA PHE A 43 -0.20 -2.31 3.32
C PHE A 43 -0.81 -3.49 4.07
N THR A 44 -1.91 -4.00 3.54
CA THR A 44 -2.43 -5.34 3.88
C THR A 44 -2.61 -6.12 2.58
N ARG A 45 -2.57 -7.46 2.64
CA ARG A 45 -2.75 -8.30 1.46
C ARG A 45 -3.83 -9.33 1.73
N ARG A 46 -4.68 -9.55 0.74
CA ARG A 46 -5.63 -10.67 0.67
C ARG A 46 -5.54 -11.27 -0.71
N ASP A 47 -5.21 -12.56 -0.79
CA ASP A 47 -5.00 -13.28 -2.05
C ASP A 47 -3.98 -12.56 -2.96
N ASN A 48 -4.40 -12.20 -4.18
CA ASN A 48 -3.62 -11.43 -5.14
C ASN A 48 -3.86 -9.92 -5.07
N THR A 49 -4.66 -9.44 -4.11
CA THR A 49 -4.94 -8.00 -3.95
C THR A 49 -4.19 -7.43 -2.75
N VAL A 50 -3.45 -6.34 -2.98
CA VAL A 50 -2.82 -5.54 -1.93
C VAL A 50 -3.64 -4.28 -1.70
N TYR A 51 -3.97 -4.00 -0.45
CA TYR A 51 -4.66 -2.80 -0.02
C TYR A 51 -3.65 -1.83 0.59
N ALA A 52 -3.42 -0.72 -0.10
CA ALA A 52 -2.57 0.38 0.33
C ALA A 52 -3.42 1.48 0.96
N PHE A 53 -3.36 1.60 2.28
CA PHE A 53 -4.01 2.65 3.05
C PHE A 53 -3.10 3.86 3.13
N GLN A 54 -3.55 4.95 2.51
CA GLN A 54 -2.80 6.19 2.43
C GLN A 54 -3.17 7.07 3.63
N LEU A 55 -2.16 7.44 4.43
CA LEU A 55 -2.38 8.19 5.67
C LEU A 55 -2.56 9.71 5.46
N ALA A 56 -2.17 10.23 4.30
CA ALA A 56 -2.38 11.62 3.90
C ALA A 56 -2.70 11.74 2.41
N TRP A 57 -3.60 12.65 2.00
CA TRP A 57 -3.91 12.87 0.59
C TRP A 57 -2.82 13.71 -0.10
N PRO A 58 -2.26 13.28 -1.25
CA PRO A 58 -1.25 14.03 -1.97
C PRO A 58 -1.87 15.25 -2.65
N SER A 59 -1.27 16.42 -2.43
CA SER A 59 -1.69 17.67 -3.07
C SER A 59 -1.41 17.71 -4.57
N ASP A 60 -0.51 16.86 -5.08
CA ASP A 60 -0.16 16.73 -6.50
C ASP A 60 -1.02 15.70 -7.25
N GLY A 61 -2.02 15.10 -6.59
CA GLY A 61 -2.98 14.18 -7.19
C GLY A 61 -2.40 12.82 -7.58
N ARG A 62 -1.23 12.44 -7.04
CA ARG A 62 -0.55 11.19 -7.38
C ARG A 62 -0.18 10.41 -6.13
N ALA A 63 -0.55 9.12 -6.10
CA ALA A 63 -0.02 8.18 -5.13
C ALA A 63 1.14 7.41 -5.75
N VAL A 64 2.29 7.37 -5.06
CA VAL A 64 3.49 6.67 -5.53
C VAL A 64 3.82 5.57 -4.56
N ILE A 65 3.77 4.33 -5.04
CA ILE A 65 4.06 3.11 -4.28
C ILE A 65 5.32 2.48 -4.87
N ARG A 66 6.37 2.32 -4.09
CA ARG A 66 7.68 1.76 -4.48
C ARG A 66 7.97 0.42 -3.80
N SER A 67 7.02 -0.10 -3.02
CA SER A 67 7.18 -1.34 -2.25
C SER A 67 6.78 -2.61 -3.00
N LEU A 68 6.52 -2.51 -4.30
CA LEU A 68 6.27 -3.67 -5.15
C LEU A 68 7.60 -4.29 -5.57
N ALA A 69 7.68 -5.61 -5.60
CA ALA A 69 8.85 -6.28 -6.15
C ALA A 69 8.84 -6.24 -7.69
N ASP A 70 10.00 -6.32 -8.34
CA ASP A 70 10.11 -6.29 -9.81
C ASP A 70 9.32 -7.40 -10.53
N HIS A 71 9.06 -8.52 -9.84
CA HIS A 71 8.29 -9.64 -10.37
C HIS A 71 6.78 -9.54 -10.09
N GLU A 72 6.33 -8.50 -9.39
CA GLU A 72 4.90 -8.26 -9.13
C GLU A 72 4.37 -7.27 -10.16
N ALA A 73 3.56 -7.75 -11.10
CA ALA A 73 2.87 -6.91 -12.08
C ALA A 73 1.53 -6.44 -11.54
N VAL A 74 1.26 -5.14 -11.60
CA VAL A 74 -0.02 -4.55 -11.26
C VAL A 74 -0.94 -4.65 -12.47
N THR A 75 -2.03 -5.40 -12.31
CA THR A 75 -3.02 -5.67 -13.36
C THR A 75 -4.27 -4.81 -13.25
N GLY A 76 -4.48 -4.20 -12.08
CA GLY A 76 -5.59 -3.30 -11.83
C GLY A 76 -5.36 -2.47 -10.58
N VAL A 77 -5.87 -1.24 -10.58
CA VAL A 77 -5.89 -0.36 -9.41
C VAL A 77 -7.28 0.23 -9.24
N ARG A 78 -7.81 0.16 -8.02
CA ARG A 78 -9.11 0.71 -7.66
C ARG A 78 -8.99 1.53 -6.39
N LEU A 79 -9.54 2.74 -6.42
CA LEU A 79 -9.74 3.55 -5.22
C LEU A 79 -11.07 3.14 -4.57
N LEU A 80 -11.04 2.66 -3.32
CA LEU A 80 -12.26 2.27 -2.62
C LEU A 80 -13.20 3.48 -2.49
N GLY A 81 -14.47 3.29 -2.84
CA GLY A 81 -15.47 4.37 -2.88
C GLY A 81 -15.51 5.19 -4.18
N HIS A 82 -14.57 4.98 -5.11
CA HIS A 82 -14.55 5.64 -6.42
C HIS A 82 -14.58 4.63 -7.58
N GLY A 83 -13.78 3.57 -7.50
CA GLY A 83 -13.64 2.58 -8.57
C GLY A 83 -12.27 2.61 -9.24
N PRO A 84 -12.14 2.10 -10.48
CA PRO A 84 -10.88 2.01 -11.20
C PRO A 84 -10.22 3.38 -11.38
N VAL A 85 -8.90 3.42 -11.23
CA VAL A 85 -8.10 4.64 -11.41
C VAL A 85 -6.92 4.36 -12.34
N PRO A 86 -6.48 5.35 -13.15
CA PRO A 86 -5.34 5.18 -14.02
C PRO A 86 -4.06 4.97 -13.22
N PHE A 87 -3.20 4.08 -13.69
CA PHE A 87 -1.91 3.81 -13.07
C PHE A 87 -0.85 3.47 -14.12
N GLU A 88 0.40 3.68 -13.74
CA GLU A 88 1.59 3.34 -14.54
C GLU A 88 2.57 2.62 -13.61
N GLN A 89 3.11 1.48 -14.05
CA GLN A 89 4.14 0.74 -13.31
C GLN A 89 5.42 0.69 -14.13
N ALA A 90 6.54 1.10 -13.53
CA ALA A 90 7.87 1.02 -14.14
C ALA A 90 8.93 0.73 -13.06
N HIS A 91 9.79 -0.27 -13.30
CA HIS A 91 10.92 -0.62 -12.41
C HIS A 91 10.51 -0.80 -10.92
N GLY A 92 9.43 -1.55 -10.66
CA GLY A 92 8.92 -1.75 -9.29
C GLY A 92 8.20 -0.55 -8.66
N ILE A 93 8.14 0.60 -9.36
CA ILE A 93 7.41 1.79 -8.91
C ILE A 93 6.05 1.84 -9.60
N LEU A 94 4.99 1.90 -8.81
CA LEU A 94 3.63 2.16 -9.23
C LEU A 94 3.26 3.61 -8.95
N VAL A 95 2.80 4.31 -9.98
CA VAL A 95 2.25 5.67 -9.90
C VAL A 95 0.77 5.60 -10.22
N VAL A 96 -0.08 6.02 -9.29
CA VAL A 96 -1.54 6.02 -9.43
C VAL A 96 -2.04 7.45 -9.51
N ARG A 97 -2.90 7.74 -10.49
CA ARG A 97 -3.54 9.05 -10.65
C ARG A 97 -4.82 9.08 -9.85
N LEU A 98 -4.86 9.94 -8.84
CA LEU A 98 -6.01 10.10 -7.96
C LEU A 98 -6.98 11.16 -8.54
N PRO A 99 -8.29 11.07 -8.24
CA PRO A 99 -9.23 12.14 -8.57
C PRO A 99 -8.87 13.44 -7.82
N GLU A 100 -9.28 14.61 -8.35
CA GLU A 100 -9.05 15.89 -7.66
C GLU A 100 -9.80 15.98 -6.32
N VAL A 101 -10.94 15.29 -6.23
CA VAL A 101 -11.79 15.26 -5.04
C VAL A 101 -11.69 13.89 -4.37
N ARG A 102 -11.35 13.90 -3.08
CA ARG A 102 -11.35 12.70 -2.22
C ARG A 102 -12.76 12.09 -2.15
N PRO A 103 -12.92 10.79 -2.42
CA PRO A 103 -14.24 10.15 -2.41
C PRO A 103 -14.79 9.91 -1.00
N VAL A 104 -13.94 9.81 0.02
CA VAL A 104 -14.34 9.57 1.42
C VAL A 104 -13.46 10.33 2.40
N ASP A 105 -14.03 10.72 3.55
CA ASP A 105 -13.33 11.51 4.57
C ASP A 105 -12.43 10.69 5.51
N VAL A 106 -12.64 9.37 5.59
CA VAL A 106 -12.17 8.55 6.72
C VAL A 106 -10.99 7.62 6.40
N ALA A 107 -10.85 7.11 5.17
CA ALA A 107 -9.66 6.33 4.79
C ALA A 107 -9.52 6.21 3.26
N ASN A 108 -8.41 6.71 2.71
CA ASN A 108 -8.08 6.58 1.30
C ASN A 108 -7.35 5.26 1.07
N CYS A 109 -8.02 4.29 0.45
CA CYS A 109 -7.48 2.96 0.24
C CYS A 109 -7.44 2.61 -1.25
N LEU A 110 -6.25 2.25 -1.73
CA LEU A 110 -6.04 1.71 -3.07
C LEU A 110 -5.99 0.18 -2.99
N ALA A 111 -6.85 -0.49 -3.75
CA ALA A 111 -6.77 -1.92 -3.99
C ALA A 111 -5.96 -2.15 -5.28
N LEU A 112 -4.85 -2.87 -5.15
CA LEU A 112 -3.91 -3.21 -6.22
C LEU A 112 -4.04 -4.70 -6.53
N ASP A 113 -4.48 -5.04 -7.73
CA ASP A 113 -4.60 -6.44 -8.16
C ASP A 113 -3.26 -6.86 -8.80
N LEU A 114 -2.52 -7.73 -8.11
CA LEU A 114 -1.17 -8.17 -8.49
C LEU A 114 -1.19 -9.50 -9.24
N ARG A 115 -0.21 -9.69 -10.11
CA ARG A 115 0.14 -10.97 -10.75
C ARG A 115 1.62 -11.25 -10.51
N ASP A 116 1.95 -12.44 -10.02
CA ASP A 116 3.34 -12.89 -9.91
C ASP A 116 3.84 -13.35 -11.28
N LEU A 117 4.91 -12.72 -11.77
CA LEU A 117 5.50 -13.02 -13.07
C LEU A 117 6.40 -14.27 -13.08
N ARG A 118 6.63 -14.91 -11.92
CA ARG A 118 7.44 -16.14 -11.82
C ARG A 118 6.60 -17.41 -11.88
N GLU A 119 5.29 -17.30 -11.75
CA GLU A 119 4.36 -18.44 -11.83
C GLU A 119 3.89 -18.70 -13.28
N GLY A 120 4.67 -18.26 -14.28
CA GLY A 120 4.40 -18.41 -15.72
C GLY A 120 5.29 -19.44 -16.40
#